data_AF-A0AAV6W244-F1
#
_entry.id   AF-A0AAV6W244-F1
#
_cell.length_a   1.000
_cell.length_b   1.000
_cell.length_c   1.000
_cell.angle_alpha   90.00
_cell.angle_beta   90.00
_cell.angle_gamma   90.00
#
_symmetry.space_group_name_H-M   'P 1'
#
loop_
_entity.id
_entity.type
_entity.pdbx_description
1 polymer ?
#
loop_
_entity_poly.entity_id
_entity_poly.type
_entity_poly.pdbx_seq_one_letter_code
_entity_poly.pdbx_strand_id
1 'polypeptide(L)'
;MKFIILASVLLSVALAASKRTKREAYNLPDGADILVGPIKSTFNCFNDGYYADVDNNCQIFHVCHSVDREDGSRDTQQWSFLCGNQTLFNQLTLTCSDPEESIPCPDAPSFYNINDRINAGDPQLYFLTDEDISRAEPLLYRNRGLDYQPNRVAPQRG
;
A
#
# COMPACT_ATOMS: atom_id res chain seq x y z
N MET A 1 -56.54 12.48 3.08
CA MET A 1 -55.94 11.17 3.42
C MET A 1 -54.92 10.71 2.39
N LYS A 2 -55.22 10.68 1.08
CA LYS A 2 -54.27 10.27 0.01
C LYS A 2 -53.04 11.17 -0.15
N PHE A 3 -53.18 12.48 0.05
CA PHE A 3 -52.07 13.45 -0.03
C PHE A 3 -51.05 13.34 1.10
N ILE A 4 -51.46 12.86 2.29
CA ILE A 4 -50.58 12.69 3.44
C ILE A 4 -49.64 11.49 3.21
N ILE A 5 -50.15 10.43 2.57
CA ILE A 5 -49.38 9.22 2.22
C ILE A 5 -48.29 9.56 1.20
N LEU A 6 -48.60 10.36 0.17
CA LEU A 6 -47.63 10.82 -0.83
C LEU A 6 -46.50 11.66 -0.21
N ALA A 7 -46.82 12.56 0.73
CA ALA A 7 -45.82 13.36 1.44
C ALA A 7 -44.89 12.48 2.31
N SER A 8 -45.42 11.46 2.99
CA SER A 8 -44.61 10.54 3.79
C SER A 8 -43.68 9.65 2.96
N VAL A 9 -44.08 9.26 1.76
CA VAL A 9 -43.24 8.45 0.84
C VAL A 9 -42.11 9.31 0.25
N LEU A 10 -42.38 10.56 -0.11
CA LEU A 10 -41.34 11.48 -0.57
C LEU A 10 -40.31 11.81 0.52
N LEU A 11 -40.75 11.93 1.77
CA LEU A 11 -39.86 12.22 2.90
C LEU A 11 -38.97 11.01 3.28
N SER A 12 -39.45 9.78 3.06
CA SER A 12 -38.67 8.57 3.34
C SER A 12 -37.60 8.29 2.27
N VAL A 13 -37.81 8.70 1.02
CA VAL A 13 -36.78 8.59 -0.05
C VAL A 13 -35.62 9.58 0.17
N ALA A 14 -35.85 10.75 0.78
CA ALA A 14 -34.82 11.75 1.02
C ALA A 14 -33.75 11.34 2.07
N LEU A 15 -34.00 10.30 2.86
CA LEU A 15 -33.11 9.85 3.95
C LEU A 15 -32.17 8.70 3.55
N ALA A 16 -32.25 8.19 2.32
CA ALA A 16 -31.27 7.24 1.78
C ALA A 16 -29.99 7.96 1.31
N ALA A 17 -29.41 8.81 2.15
CA ALA A 17 -28.05 9.27 1.94
C ALA A 17 -27.12 8.07 2.16
N SER A 18 -26.47 7.58 1.10
CA SER A 18 -25.43 6.56 1.20
C SER A 18 -24.43 6.98 2.26
N LYS A 19 -24.38 6.26 3.39
CA LYS A 19 -23.38 6.48 4.43
C LYS A 19 -22.05 6.12 3.79
N ARG A 20 -21.32 7.13 3.31
CA ARG A 20 -19.95 6.98 2.83
C ARG A 20 -19.16 6.38 3.99
N THR A 21 -18.78 5.11 3.89
CA THR A 21 -17.90 4.46 4.85
C THR A 21 -16.67 5.34 4.99
N LYS A 22 -16.41 5.80 6.21
CA LYS A 22 -15.30 6.70 6.50
C LYS A 22 -14.02 5.91 6.20
N ARG A 23 -13.29 6.26 5.13
CA ARG A 23 -12.00 5.66 4.80
C ARG A 23 -11.11 5.73 6.05
N GLU A 24 -10.52 4.61 6.46
CA GLU A 24 -9.54 4.57 7.56
C GLU A 24 -8.13 5.02 7.13
N ALA A 25 -8.03 5.66 5.97
CA ALA A 25 -6.80 6.22 5.43
C ALA A 25 -6.19 7.21 6.43
N TYR A 26 -4.90 7.03 6.72
CA TYR A 26 -4.11 7.85 7.64
C TYR A 26 -4.64 7.93 9.09
N ASN A 27 -5.46 6.96 9.53
CA ASN A 27 -5.74 6.75 10.95
C ASN A 27 -4.52 6.11 11.63
N LEU A 28 -3.49 6.93 11.88
CA LEU A 28 -2.25 6.52 12.51
C LEU A 28 -2.29 6.74 14.04
N PRO A 29 -1.44 6.05 14.82
CA PRO A 29 -1.30 6.31 16.25
C PRO A 29 -0.93 7.77 16.54
N ASP A 30 -1.36 8.28 17.71
CA ASP A 30 -1.00 9.62 18.17
C ASP A 30 0.53 9.79 18.23
N GLY A 31 1.02 10.91 17.70
CA GLY A 31 2.45 11.23 17.65
C GLY A 31 3.22 10.56 16.51
N ALA A 32 2.54 9.91 15.55
CA ALA A 32 3.17 9.36 14.35
C ALA A 32 4.03 10.38 13.59
N ASP A 33 3.59 11.63 13.53
CA ASP A 33 4.29 12.76 12.90
C ASP A 33 5.65 13.09 13.54
N ILE A 34 5.85 12.72 14.81
CA ILE A 34 7.16 12.85 15.49
C ILE A 34 8.16 11.86 14.89
N LEU A 35 7.69 10.69 14.45
CA LEU A 35 8.53 9.62 13.91
C LEU A 35 8.81 9.80 12.42
N VAL A 36 7.80 10.19 11.64
CA VAL A 36 7.88 10.25 10.17
C VAL A 36 7.81 11.66 9.60
N GLY A 37 7.76 12.67 10.46
CA GLY A 37 7.59 14.07 10.06
C GLY A 37 6.16 14.39 9.61
N PRO A 38 5.96 15.56 8.96
CA PRO A 38 4.65 15.98 8.48
C PRO A 38 4.07 15.00 7.46
N ILE A 39 2.94 14.38 7.82
CA ILE A 39 2.28 13.35 7.00
C ILE A 39 1.52 14.00 5.83
N LYS A 40 1.81 13.56 4.61
CA LYS A 40 1.05 13.92 3.40
C LYS A 40 -0.02 12.89 3.12
N SER A 41 -1.28 13.31 3.08
CA SER A 41 -2.42 12.42 2.85
C SER A 41 -2.85 12.33 1.37
N THR A 42 -1.88 12.08 0.48
CA THR A 42 -2.05 12.15 -0.98
C THR A 42 -2.24 10.78 -1.64
N PHE A 43 -1.88 9.69 -0.96
CA PHE A 43 -1.98 8.34 -1.52
C PHE A 43 -3.44 7.92 -1.74
N ASN A 44 -3.66 7.19 -2.84
CA ASN A 44 -4.92 6.50 -3.11
C ASN A 44 -4.66 5.08 -3.57
N CYS A 45 -5.46 4.13 -3.08
CA CYS A 45 -5.42 2.76 -3.51
C CYS A 45 -5.69 2.61 -5.02
N PHE A 46 -4.98 1.67 -5.64
CA PHE A 46 -5.16 1.27 -7.04
C PHE A 46 -5.96 -0.02 -7.13
N ASN A 47 -5.35 -1.12 -6.67
CA ASN A 47 -5.93 -2.45 -6.53
C ASN A 47 -5.68 -2.99 -5.12
N ASP A 48 -6.15 -4.20 -4.85
CA ASP A 48 -5.83 -4.91 -3.62
C ASP A 48 -4.32 -5.15 -3.51
N GLY A 49 -3.74 -4.85 -2.35
CA GLY A 49 -2.30 -4.97 -2.15
C GLY A 49 -1.72 -4.03 -1.10
N TYR A 50 -0.40 -4.05 -1.03
CA TYR A 50 0.44 -3.29 -0.11
C TYR A 50 1.27 -2.28 -0.90
N TYR A 51 1.26 -1.02 -0.48
CA TYR A 51 1.83 0.08 -1.24
C TYR A 51 2.72 0.96 -0.38
N ALA A 52 3.97 1.14 -0.81
CA ALA A 52 4.88 2.13 -0.27
C ALA A 52 4.37 3.54 -0.54
N ASP A 53 4.27 4.38 0.50
CA ASP A 53 3.90 5.79 0.34
C ASP A 53 5.15 6.64 0.03
N VAL A 54 5.38 6.88 -1.25
CA VAL A 54 6.54 7.67 -1.73
C VAL A 54 6.50 9.12 -1.27
N ASP A 55 5.31 9.69 -1.05
CA ASP A 55 5.14 11.08 -0.61
C ASP A 55 5.52 11.28 0.86
N ASN A 56 5.51 10.19 1.63
CA ASN A 56 5.97 10.07 3.02
C ASN A 56 7.25 9.23 3.13
N ASN A 57 8.13 9.30 2.13
CA ASN A 57 9.46 8.70 2.14
C ASN A 57 9.47 7.19 2.42
N CYS A 58 8.38 6.48 2.10
CA CYS A 58 8.17 5.06 2.38
C CYS A 58 8.26 4.69 3.87
N GLN A 59 8.20 5.68 4.77
CA GLN A 59 8.07 5.44 6.21
C GLN A 59 6.63 5.09 6.61
N ILE A 60 5.68 5.41 5.72
CA ILE A 60 4.30 4.96 5.76
C ILE A 60 4.06 3.99 4.60
N PHE A 61 3.22 2.99 4.83
CA PHE A 61 2.69 2.14 3.78
C PHE A 61 1.18 1.94 3.95
N HIS A 62 0.54 1.52 2.88
CA HIS A 62 -0.89 1.32 2.83
C HIS A 62 -1.25 -0.12 2.48
N VAL A 63 -2.30 -0.63 3.12
CA VAL A 63 -2.95 -1.88 2.71
C VAL A 63 -4.30 -1.51 2.11
N CYS A 64 -4.53 -1.97 0.90
CA CYS A 64 -5.74 -1.74 0.13
C CYS A 64 -6.48 -3.05 -0.06
N HIS A 65 -7.80 -3.03 0.15
CA HIS A 65 -8.66 -4.19 -0.08
C HIS A 65 -10.01 -3.75 -0.64
N SER A 66 -10.43 -4.39 -1.72
CA SER A 66 -11.73 -4.16 -2.34
C SER A 66 -12.77 -5.06 -1.71
N VAL A 67 -13.86 -4.46 -1.25
CA VAL A 67 -15.01 -5.16 -0.69
C VAL A 67 -16.21 -4.96 -1.58
N ASP A 68 -16.82 -6.07 -1.97
CA ASP A 68 -18.08 -6.08 -2.71
C ASP A 68 -19.24 -5.69 -1.78
N ARG A 69 -20.09 -4.78 -2.26
CA ARG A 69 -21.35 -4.43 -1.60
C ARG A 69 -22.50 -5.27 -2.12
N GLU A 70 -23.58 -5.32 -1.33
CA GLU A 70 -24.84 -5.98 -1.71
C GLU A 70 -25.47 -5.41 -2.99
N ASP A 71 -25.19 -4.14 -3.32
CA ASP A 71 -25.67 -3.47 -4.53
C ASP A 71 -24.81 -3.74 -5.78
N GLY A 72 -23.78 -4.57 -5.66
CA GLY A 72 -22.84 -4.90 -6.73
C GLY A 72 -21.77 -3.82 -6.98
N SER A 73 -21.74 -2.74 -6.20
CA SER A 73 -20.61 -1.78 -6.22
C SER A 73 -19.40 -2.34 -5.48
N ARG A 74 -18.21 -1.90 -5.87
CA ARG A 74 -16.95 -2.20 -5.17
C ARG A 74 -16.49 -1.00 -4.38
N ASP A 75 -16.11 -1.26 -3.15
CA ASP A 75 -15.64 -0.25 -2.21
C ASP A 75 -14.21 -0.56 -1.79
N THR A 76 -13.33 0.43 -1.81
CA THR A 76 -11.92 0.21 -1.42
C THR A 76 -11.70 0.65 0.01
N GLN A 77 -11.34 -0.30 0.87
CA GLN A 77 -10.83 -0.07 2.20
C GLN A 77 -9.32 0.21 2.11
N GLN A 78 -8.87 1.20 2.87
CA GLN A 78 -7.47 1.61 2.95
C GLN A 78 -7.10 1.71 4.42
N TRP A 79 -6.06 0.97 4.81
CA TRP A 79 -5.40 1.08 6.10
C TRP A 79 -4.00 1.64 5.90
N SER A 80 -3.53 2.43 6.85
CA SER A 80 -2.21 3.06 6.79
C SER A 80 -1.41 2.65 8.01
N PHE A 81 -0.13 2.36 7.81
CA PHE A 81 0.77 1.85 8.83
C PHE A 81 2.09 2.60 8.75
N LEU A 82 2.78 2.68 9.89
CA LEU A 82 4.12 3.24 9.97
C LEU A 82 5.13 2.11 10.08
N CYS A 83 6.24 2.24 9.38
CA CYS A 83 7.41 1.43 9.65
C CYS A 83 8.06 1.85 10.98
N GLY A 84 8.74 0.89 11.62
CA GLY A 84 9.48 1.13 12.86
C GLY A 84 10.63 2.11 12.67
N ASN A 85 11.20 2.59 13.78
CA ASN A 85 12.30 3.56 13.75
C ASN A 85 13.43 3.09 12.81
N GLN A 86 13.88 4.00 11.94
CA GLN A 86 14.96 3.78 10.96
C GLN A 86 14.68 2.73 9.88
N THR A 87 13.45 2.24 9.73
CA THR A 87 13.09 1.29 8.65
C THR A 87 12.20 1.95 7.61
N LEU A 88 12.24 1.41 6.38
CA LEU A 88 11.42 1.85 5.25
C LEU A 88 10.61 0.67 4.71
N PHE A 89 9.41 0.93 4.21
CA PHE A 89 8.62 -0.08 3.55
C PHE A 89 9.26 -0.43 2.20
N ASN A 90 9.78 -1.65 2.13
CA ASN A 90 10.37 -2.20 0.92
C ASN A 90 9.28 -2.83 0.06
N GLN A 91 8.91 -2.13 -1.01
CA GLN A 91 7.89 -2.62 -1.94
C GLN A 91 8.26 -3.95 -2.60
N LEU A 92 9.56 -4.26 -2.73
CA LEU A 92 10.00 -5.55 -3.27
C LEU A 92 9.58 -6.70 -2.35
N THR A 93 9.78 -6.58 -1.04
CA THR A 93 9.52 -7.68 -0.11
C THR A 93 8.20 -7.55 0.64
N LEU A 94 7.51 -6.41 0.49
CA LEU A 94 6.31 -5.99 1.22
C LEU A 94 6.49 -6.02 2.74
N THR A 95 7.66 -5.62 3.19
CA THR A 95 8.03 -5.57 4.60
C THR A 95 8.73 -4.26 4.91
N CYS A 96 8.68 -3.81 6.16
CA CYS A 96 9.61 -2.79 6.62
C CYS A 96 11.00 -3.41 6.81
N SER A 97 12.03 -2.83 6.19
CA SER A 97 13.42 -3.29 6.29
C SER A 97 14.39 -2.12 6.41
N ASP A 98 15.65 -2.42 6.71
CA ASP A 98 16.69 -1.41 6.74
C ASP A 98 16.83 -0.73 5.36
N PRO A 99 17.13 0.58 5.30
CA PRO A 99 17.26 1.31 4.03
C PRO A 99 18.27 0.68 3.06
N GLU A 100 19.36 0.09 3.58
CA GLU A 100 20.40 -0.59 2.80
C GLU A 100 19.97 -1.94 2.20
N GLU A 101 18.88 -2.52 2.72
CA GLU A 101 18.29 -3.77 2.22
C GLU A 101 17.00 -3.53 1.42
N SER A 102 16.55 -2.28 1.40
CA SER A 102 15.35 -1.86 0.70
C SER A 102 15.73 -1.32 -0.67
N ILE A 103 14.85 -1.48 -1.66
CA ILE A 103 14.96 -0.69 -2.89
C ILE A 103 14.79 0.81 -2.55
N PRO A 104 15.37 1.74 -3.32
CA PRO A 104 15.18 3.16 -3.09
C PRO A 104 13.69 3.51 -3.13
N CYS A 105 13.22 4.28 -2.16
CA CYS A 105 11.81 4.64 -2.05
C CYS A 105 11.21 5.23 -3.35
N PRO A 106 11.88 6.13 -4.10
CA PRO A 106 11.36 6.62 -5.38
C PRO A 106 11.16 5.54 -6.45
N ASP A 107 11.87 4.42 -6.36
CA ASP A 107 11.78 3.30 -7.29
C ASP A 107 10.67 2.30 -6.87
N ALA A 108 10.09 2.43 -5.68
CA ALA A 108 9.05 1.55 -5.15
C ALA A 108 7.86 1.34 -6.11
N PRO A 109 7.31 2.37 -6.79
CA PRO A 109 6.18 2.17 -7.71
C PRO A 109 6.47 1.18 -8.85
N SER A 110 7.73 0.99 -9.22
CA SER A 110 8.12 0.01 -10.26
C SER A 110 7.91 -1.45 -9.84
N PHE A 111 7.70 -1.71 -8.54
CA PHE A 111 7.46 -3.04 -7.97
C PHE A 111 6.02 -3.22 -7.44
N TYR A 112 5.10 -2.30 -7.72
CA TYR A 112 3.69 -2.46 -7.33
C TYR A 112 3.03 -3.69 -7.95
N ASN A 113 3.55 -4.21 -9.07
CA ASN A 113 3.08 -5.46 -9.70
C ASN A 113 3.25 -6.71 -8.82
N ILE A 114 4.04 -6.64 -7.75
CA ILE A 114 4.16 -7.74 -6.77
C ILE A 114 2.82 -7.97 -6.06
N ASN A 115 1.99 -6.93 -5.92
CA ASN A 115 0.66 -7.05 -5.34
C ASN A 115 -0.26 -8.00 -6.11
N ASP A 116 -0.10 -8.10 -7.43
CA ASP A 116 -0.91 -9.00 -8.27
C ASP A 116 -0.69 -10.48 -7.90
N ARG A 117 0.46 -10.79 -7.29
CA ARG A 117 0.86 -12.14 -6.88
C ARG A 117 0.32 -12.54 -5.50
N ILE A 118 0.00 -11.57 -4.64
CA ILE A 118 -0.46 -11.83 -3.25
C ILE A 118 -1.82 -12.54 -3.24
N ASN A 119 -2.71 -12.13 -4.14
CA ASN A 119 -4.09 -12.61 -4.18
C ASN A 119 -4.32 -13.69 -5.24
N ALA A 120 -3.24 -14.21 -5.85
CA ALA A 120 -3.34 -15.19 -6.93
C ALA A 120 -3.94 -16.54 -6.46
N GLY A 121 -3.90 -16.83 -5.15
CA GLY A 121 -4.43 -18.06 -4.58
C GLY A 121 -3.73 -19.34 -5.07
N ASP A 122 -2.60 -19.20 -5.77
CA ASP A 122 -1.81 -20.28 -6.32
C ASP A 122 -0.67 -20.66 -5.36
N PRO A 123 -0.69 -21.87 -4.76
CA PRO A 123 0.36 -22.33 -3.86
C PRO A 123 1.74 -22.50 -4.50
N GLN A 124 1.81 -22.56 -5.84
CA GLN A 124 3.06 -22.71 -6.59
C GLN A 124 3.67 -21.36 -6.99
N LEU A 125 2.94 -20.26 -6.79
CA LEU A 125 3.38 -18.95 -7.20
C LEU A 125 4.32 -18.37 -6.16
N TYR A 126 5.60 -18.27 -6.52
CA TYR A 126 6.58 -17.57 -5.69
C TYR A 126 6.25 -16.09 -5.63
N PHE A 127 6.36 -15.56 -4.42
CA PHE A 127 6.14 -14.15 -4.15
C PHE A 127 7.10 -13.24 -4.92
N LEU A 128 8.36 -13.67 -5.08
CA LEU A 128 9.36 -13.02 -5.93
C LEU A 128 9.87 -13.96 -7.01
N THR A 129 10.00 -13.45 -8.23
CA THR A 129 10.60 -14.18 -9.35
C THR A 129 12.05 -13.78 -9.56
N ASP A 130 12.80 -14.59 -10.32
CA ASP A 130 14.17 -14.25 -10.73
C ASP A 130 14.24 -12.93 -11.51
N GLU A 131 13.18 -12.59 -12.25
CA GLU A 131 13.06 -11.31 -12.96
C GLU A 131 12.92 -10.14 -11.97
N ASP A 132 12.08 -10.28 -10.94
CA ASP A 132 11.91 -9.25 -9.91
C ASP A 132 13.25 -9.00 -9.18
N ILE A 133 13.98 -10.07 -8.86
CA ILE A 133 15.31 -10.01 -8.23
C ILE A 133 16.31 -9.33 -9.16
N SER A 134 16.37 -9.73 -10.44
CA SER A 134 17.30 -9.16 -11.42
C SER A 134 17.08 -7.66 -11.63
N ARG A 135 15.82 -7.21 -11.59
CA ARG A 135 15.47 -5.79 -11.68
C ARG A 135 15.82 -5.02 -10.40
N ALA A 136 15.68 -5.63 -9.24
CA ALA A 136 15.98 -5.01 -7.96
C ALA A 136 17.48 -4.94 -7.66
N GLU A 137 18.26 -5.91 -8.12
CA GLU A 137 19.69 -6.03 -7.82
C GLU A 137 20.49 -4.72 -8.01
N PRO A 138 20.46 -4.04 -9.18
CA PRO A 138 21.21 -2.78 -9.36
C PRO A 138 20.74 -1.67 -8.41
N LEU A 139 19.47 -1.68 -8.01
CA LEU A 139 18.91 -0.70 -7.07
C LEU A 139 19.40 -0.96 -5.63
N LEU A 140 19.47 -2.24 -5.23
CA LEU A 140 19.97 -2.65 -3.93
C LEU A 140 21.48 -2.35 -3.78
N TYR A 141 22.28 -2.58 -4.83
CA TYR A 141 23.70 -2.20 -4.82
C TYR A 141 23.88 -0.69 -4.67
N ARG A 142 23.10 0.11 -5.40
CA ARG A 142 23.10 1.58 -5.29
C ARG A 142 22.78 2.03 -3.87
N ASN A 143 21.76 1.47 -3.23
CA ASN A 143 21.37 1.85 -1.87
C ASN A 143 22.42 1.49 -0.81
N ARG A 144 23.19 0.42 -1.03
CA ARG A 144 24.34 0.05 -0.18
C ARG A 144 25.59 0.90 -0.43
N GLY A 145 25.55 1.83 -1.38
CA GLY A 145 26.72 2.61 -1.79
C GLY A 145 27.80 1.75 -2.46
N LEU A 146 27.41 0.62 -3.07
CA LEU A 146 28.32 -0.30 -3.76
C LEU A 146 28.21 -0.12 -5.28
N ASP A 147 29.32 -0.29 -5.99
CA ASP A 147 29.33 -0.34 -7.45
C ASP A 147 28.66 -1.63 -7.93
N TYR A 148 27.62 -1.50 -8.76
CA TYR A 148 26.95 -2.65 -9.37
C TYR A 148 27.88 -3.35 -10.37
N GLN A 149 28.15 -4.64 -10.16
CA GLN A 149 28.92 -5.47 -11.08
C GLN A 149 28.11 -6.70 -11.48
N PRO A 150 27.62 -6.79 -12.73
CA PRO A 150 26.61 -7.78 -13.17
C PRO A 150 27.05 -9.25 -13.16
N ASN A 151 28.27 -9.56 -12.67
CA ASN A 151 28.85 -10.90 -12.64
C ASN A 151 29.56 -11.22 -11.30
N ARG A 152 29.42 -10.39 -10.26
CA ARG A 152 30.00 -10.69 -8.94
C ARG A 152 28.91 -11.21 -8.01
N VAL A 153 29.09 -12.45 -7.54
CA VAL A 153 28.27 -13.04 -6.47
C VAL A 153 28.30 -12.10 -5.27
N ALA A 154 27.12 -11.68 -4.80
CA ALA A 154 26.99 -10.86 -3.59
C ALA A 154 27.75 -11.53 -2.42
N PRO A 155 28.51 -10.77 -1.60
CA PRO A 155 29.16 -11.36 -0.44
C PRO A 155 28.09 -12.01 0.45
N GLN A 156 28.20 -13.31 0.64
CA GLN A 156 27.36 -14.01 1.61
C GLN A 156 27.72 -13.44 2.99
N ARG A 157 26.76 -12.83 3.69
CA ARG A 157 26.97 -12.47 5.10
C ARG A 157 27.07 -13.78 5.88
N GLY A 158 28.24 -13.99 6.50
CA GLY A 158 28.44 -15.04 7.50
C GLY A 158 27.88 -14.67 8.86
#